data_AF-A0AAA9ZRL1-F1
#
_entry.id   AF-A0AAA9ZRL1-F1
#
_cell.length_a   1.000
_cell.length_b   1.000
_cell.length_c   1.000
_cell.angle_alpha   90.00
_cell.angle_beta   90.00
_cell.angle_gamma   90.00
#
_symmetry.space_group_name_H-M   'P 1'
#
loop_
_entity.id
_entity.type
_entity.pdbx_description
1 polymer ?
#
loop_
_entity_poly.entity_id
_entity_poly.type
_entity_poly.pdbx_seq_one_letter_code
_entity_poly.pdbx_strand_id
1 'polypeptide(L)'
;MGVDNFTLAYDQMGVVATLKLAGPSTNNVTAWQRFLPTGPVALLPLNDEMSSLVWSTSVSEAKRLLHLDDHAFVAALNEALTKTYPRNNIIEDVLKNVNSLISSSTGQRLEPPPLVEAVVEKSRAAFPLGLGHTSTYVGHGVCLIGDAAHRVHPLAGQGVNLGFGDVQCLTDVLAESNYSGLGLNNIAQLVKYEQERLRHNVPVILTTHGLQRLYTTDFPPIVGLRSIGLTITNSLPPVKKFLMNYAMS
;
A
#
# COMPACT_ATOMS: atom_id res chain seq x y z
N MET A 1 -12.37 13.21 22.28
CA MET A 1 -13.56 12.99 21.43
C MET A 1 -14.36 11.77 21.85
N GLY A 2 -13.76 10.72 22.42
CA GLY A 2 -14.50 9.56 22.94
C GLY A 2 -15.20 8.74 21.85
N VAL A 3 -14.66 8.78 20.63
CA VAL A 3 -15.25 8.10 19.47
C VAL A 3 -14.83 6.66 19.41
N ASP A 4 -15.75 5.82 18.95
CA ASP A 4 -15.48 4.43 18.68
C ASP A 4 -14.48 4.31 17.53
N ASN A 5 -13.46 3.49 17.74
CA ASN A 5 -12.43 3.21 16.76
C ASN A 5 -12.38 1.70 16.51
N PHE A 6 -12.64 1.30 15.28
CA PHE A 6 -12.46 -0.06 14.83
C PHE A 6 -11.00 -0.28 14.45
N THR A 7 -10.29 -1.12 15.21
CA THR A 7 -8.90 -1.48 14.91
C THR A 7 -8.76 -2.97 14.66
N LEU A 8 -8.11 -3.32 13.56
CA LEU A 8 -7.72 -4.69 13.25
C LEU A 8 -6.19 -4.75 13.09
N ALA A 9 -5.54 -5.41 14.03
CA ALA A 9 -4.11 -5.70 13.93
C ALA A 9 -3.88 -6.83 12.92
N TYR A 10 -2.92 -6.67 12.02
CA TYR A 10 -2.57 -7.71 11.05
C TYR A 10 -1.41 -8.60 11.50
N ASP A 11 -0.91 -8.42 12.72
CA ASP A 11 0.32 -9.07 13.24
C ASP A 11 1.51 -8.97 12.28
N GLN A 12 1.54 -7.86 11.53
CA GLN A 12 2.53 -7.53 10.53
C GLN A 12 3.17 -6.17 10.83
N MET A 13 4.42 -6.04 10.43
CA MET A 13 5.20 -4.82 10.52
C MET A 13 5.64 -4.41 9.12
N GLY A 14 5.64 -3.11 8.83
CA GLY A 14 6.25 -2.53 7.65
C GLY A 14 7.64 -2.04 8.00
N VAL A 15 8.67 -2.70 7.48
CA VAL A 15 10.06 -2.24 7.57
C VAL A 15 10.32 -1.29 6.41
N VAL A 16 10.83 -0.11 6.71
CA VAL A 16 11.20 0.91 5.73
C VAL A 16 12.66 1.28 5.87
N ALA A 17 13.28 1.62 4.76
CA ALA A 17 14.68 2.03 4.68
C ALA A 17 14.92 2.81 3.38
N THR A 18 15.93 3.66 3.37
CA THR A 18 16.42 4.26 2.11
C THR A 18 17.58 3.44 1.61
N LEU A 19 17.51 3.00 0.36
CA LEU A 19 18.46 2.09 -0.25
C LEU A 19 19.21 2.77 -1.37
N LYS A 20 20.48 2.41 -1.54
CA LYS A 20 21.28 2.74 -2.70
C LYS A 20 21.36 1.51 -3.62
N LEU A 21 21.03 1.71 -4.88
CA LEU A 21 21.04 0.67 -5.90
C LEU A 21 22.41 0.57 -6.57
N ALA A 22 22.77 -0.62 -7.04
CA ALA A 22 24.04 -0.87 -7.69
C ALA A 22 24.04 -0.36 -9.15
N GLY A 23 24.71 0.78 -9.37
CA GLY A 23 25.19 1.26 -10.67
C GLY A 23 24.19 2.03 -11.57
N PRO A 24 24.69 2.71 -12.63
CA PRO A 24 23.90 3.57 -13.53
C PRO A 24 23.06 2.82 -14.57
N SER A 25 23.00 1.48 -14.52
CA SER A 25 22.30 0.63 -15.50
C SER A 25 20.85 0.32 -15.15
N THR A 26 20.40 0.68 -13.96
CA THR A 26 18.98 0.61 -13.58
C THR A 26 18.37 1.99 -13.83
N ASN A 27 17.58 2.15 -14.90
CA ASN A 27 16.66 3.29 -15.00
C ASN A 27 15.69 3.20 -13.82
N ASN A 28 16.04 3.82 -12.69
CA ASN A 28 15.29 3.72 -11.45
C ASN A 28 14.08 4.67 -11.47
N VAL A 29 13.17 4.41 -12.41
CA VAL A 29 11.94 5.17 -12.65
C VAL A 29 10.70 4.32 -12.40
N THR A 30 10.87 3.02 -12.21
CA THR A 30 9.78 2.05 -12.06
C THR A 30 9.69 1.58 -10.62
N ALA A 31 8.51 1.73 -10.01
CA ALA A 31 8.20 1.09 -8.73
C ALA A 31 8.16 -0.43 -8.91
N TRP A 32 8.93 -1.14 -8.10
CA TRP A 32 9.00 -2.60 -8.12
C TRP A 32 8.31 -3.17 -6.90
N GLN A 33 7.49 -4.21 -7.08
CA GLN A 33 6.83 -4.89 -5.97
C GLN A 33 6.79 -6.39 -6.21
N ARG A 34 7.10 -7.15 -5.16
CA ARG A 34 7.02 -8.60 -5.15
C ARG A 34 6.30 -9.10 -3.90
N PHE A 35 5.48 -10.12 -4.09
CA PHE A 35 4.77 -10.78 -2.99
C PHE A 35 5.56 -12.00 -2.52
N LEU A 36 5.93 -12.00 -1.24
CA LEU A 36 6.52 -13.15 -0.53
C LEU A 36 5.45 -13.80 0.34
N PRO A 37 5.62 -15.06 0.79
CA PRO A 37 4.69 -15.70 1.72
C PRO A 37 4.47 -14.90 3.02
N THR A 38 5.49 -14.17 3.47
CA THR A 38 5.44 -13.35 4.69
C THR A 38 4.85 -11.96 4.48
N GLY A 39 4.63 -11.54 3.23
CA GLY A 39 4.14 -10.22 2.87
C GLY A 39 4.88 -9.61 1.66
N PRO A 40 4.37 -8.50 1.10
CA PRO A 40 5.02 -7.82 -0.01
C PRO A 40 6.32 -7.12 0.39
N VAL A 41 7.26 -7.07 -0.55
CA VAL A 41 8.44 -6.21 -0.55
C VAL A 41 8.39 -5.31 -1.77
N ALA A 42 8.52 -4.01 -1.56
CA ALA A 42 8.43 -2.99 -2.60
C ALA A 42 9.61 -2.02 -2.55
N LEU A 43 10.03 -1.57 -3.72
CA LEU A 43 11.06 -0.58 -3.95
C LEU A 43 10.45 0.58 -4.73
N LEU A 44 10.43 1.76 -4.13
CA LEU A 44 9.86 2.97 -4.69
C LEU A 44 11.01 3.90 -5.09
N PRO A 45 11.16 4.26 -6.38
CA PRO A 45 12.25 5.12 -6.81
C PRO A 45 12.15 6.50 -6.16
N LEU A 46 13.28 6.98 -5.63
CA LEU A 46 13.43 8.35 -5.12
C LEU A 46 14.19 9.21 -6.12
N ASN A 47 15.25 8.66 -6.72
CA ASN A 47 16.02 9.24 -7.81
C ASN A 47 16.75 8.11 -8.56
N ASP A 48 17.64 8.45 -9.50
CA ASP A 48 18.33 7.46 -10.34
C ASP A 48 19.15 6.41 -9.57
N GLU A 49 19.60 6.72 -8.35
CA GLU A 49 20.47 5.85 -7.55
C GLU A 49 19.81 5.29 -6.28
N MET A 50 18.71 5.88 -5.82
CA MET A 50 18.11 5.58 -4.53
C MET A 50 16.65 5.17 -4.63
N SER A 51 16.27 4.22 -3.80
CA SER A 51 14.89 3.77 -3.65
C SER A 51 14.48 3.66 -2.19
N SER A 52 13.22 3.96 -1.90
CA SER A 52 12.60 3.69 -0.61
C SER A 52 12.10 2.25 -0.57
N LEU A 53 12.50 1.53 0.46
CA LEU A 53 12.03 0.19 0.77
C LEU A 53 10.72 0.25 1.55
N VAL A 54 9.77 -0.60 1.19
CA VAL A 54 8.64 -0.97 2.05
C VAL A 54 8.53 -2.49 2.07
N TRP A 55 8.86 -3.10 3.20
CA TRP A 55 8.83 -4.55 3.39
C TRP A 55 7.86 -4.94 4.50
N SER A 56 6.71 -5.46 4.10
CA SER A 56 5.74 -6.04 5.02
C SER A 56 6.17 -7.47 5.41
N THR A 57 6.31 -7.71 6.71
CA THR A 57 6.69 -9.02 7.25
C THR A 57 6.12 -9.25 8.64
N SER A 58 6.36 -10.42 9.23
CA SER A 58 5.95 -10.74 10.61
C SER A 58 6.67 -9.88 11.64
N VAL A 59 6.09 -9.74 12.84
CA VAL A 59 6.68 -8.97 13.94
C VAL A 59 8.08 -9.50 14.33
N SER A 60 8.26 -10.82 14.37
CA SER A 60 9.55 -11.44 14.71
C SER A 60 10.61 -11.16 13.65
N GLU A 61 10.24 -11.26 12.38
CA GLU A 61 11.16 -11.01 11.26
C GLU A 61 11.54 -9.53 11.15
N ALA A 62 10.59 -8.62 11.34
CA ALA A 62 10.88 -7.19 11.36
C ALA A 62 11.86 -6.81 12.48
N LYS A 63 11.68 -7.40 13.68
CA LYS A 63 12.64 -7.24 14.78
C LYS A 63 14.02 -7.75 14.40
N ARG A 64 14.10 -8.92 13.75
CA ARG A 64 15.37 -9.46 13.26
C ARG A 64 16.04 -8.50 12.28
N LEU A 65 15.31 -8.03 11.26
CA LEU A 65 15.82 -7.12 10.22
C LEU A 65 16.34 -5.78 10.79
N LEU A 66 15.70 -5.25 11.82
CA LEU A 66 16.14 -4.01 12.49
C LEU A 66 17.44 -4.19 13.29
N HIS A 67 17.74 -5.39 13.79
CA HIS A 67 18.94 -5.66 14.59
C HIS A 67 20.13 -6.13 13.75
N LEU A 68 19.94 -6.44 12.46
CA LEU A 68 21.05 -6.78 11.57
C LEU A 68 21.97 -5.59 11.35
N ASP A 69 23.25 -5.86 11.12
CA ASP A 69 24.15 -4.88 10.51
C ASP A 69 23.72 -4.57 9.07
N ASP A 70 24.23 -3.47 8.52
CA ASP A 70 23.81 -2.98 7.20
C ASP A 70 24.14 -3.96 6.07
N HIS A 71 25.27 -4.67 6.14
CA HIS A 71 25.65 -5.65 5.11
C HIS A 71 24.75 -6.88 5.16
N ALA A 72 24.48 -7.42 6.35
CA ALA A 72 23.59 -8.55 6.55
C ALA A 72 22.14 -8.21 6.17
N PHE A 73 21.70 -6.97 6.41
CA PHE A 73 20.40 -6.48 5.98
C PHE A 73 20.28 -6.43 4.45
N VAL A 74 21.27 -5.85 3.76
CA VAL A 74 21.30 -5.79 2.29
C VAL A 74 21.33 -7.19 1.68
N ALA A 75 22.12 -8.11 2.25
CA ALA A 75 22.14 -9.50 1.81
C ALA A 75 20.77 -10.18 1.95
N ALA A 76 20.11 -10.03 3.11
CA ALA A 76 18.77 -10.57 3.34
C ALA A 76 17.72 -9.98 2.40
N LEU A 77 17.82 -8.68 2.09
CA LEU A 77 16.93 -8.01 1.14
C LEU A 77 17.16 -8.53 -0.29
N ASN A 78 18.40 -8.59 -0.76
CA ASN A 78 18.71 -9.13 -2.09
C ASN A 78 18.29 -10.59 -2.22
N GLU A 79 18.44 -11.40 -1.17
CA GLU A 79 17.90 -12.76 -1.12
C GLU A 79 16.37 -12.73 -1.25
N ALA A 80 15.67 -11.90 -0.47
CA ALA A 80 14.21 -11.78 -0.55
C ALA A 80 13.73 -11.36 -1.95
N LEU A 81 14.47 -10.49 -2.64
CA LEU A 81 14.18 -10.02 -4.00
C LEU A 81 14.43 -11.10 -5.07
N THR A 82 15.35 -12.04 -4.87
CA THR A 82 15.80 -13.01 -5.89
C THR A 82 15.38 -14.46 -5.65
N LYS A 83 15.23 -14.88 -4.39
CA LYS A 83 14.98 -16.27 -3.98
C LYS A 83 13.73 -16.84 -4.65
N THR A 84 13.81 -18.01 -5.27
CA THR A 84 12.61 -18.70 -5.79
C THR A 84 11.99 -19.54 -4.68
N TYR A 85 10.71 -19.34 -4.37
CA TYR A 85 9.99 -20.18 -3.40
C TYR A 85 9.34 -21.34 -4.14
N PRO A 86 9.50 -22.60 -3.68
CA PRO A 86 8.84 -23.75 -4.27
C PRO A 86 7.32 -23.57 -4.16
N ARG A 87 6.62 -23.60 -5.29
CA ARG A 87 5.16 -23.47 -5.37
C ARG A 87 4.52 -24.85 -5.33
N ASN A 88 3.33 -24.96 -4.74
CA ASN A 88 2.56 -26.20 -4.80
C ASN A 88 2.21 -26.54 -6.26
N ASN A 89 2.41 -27.80 -6.67
CA ASN A 89 2.22 -28.30 -8.06
C ASN A 89 0.89 -27.86 -8.70
N ILE A 90 -0.20 -27.80 -7.92
CA ILE A 90 -1.55 -27.43 -8.40
C ILE A 90 -1.60 -25.97 -8.90
N ILE A 91 -0.84 -25.07 -8.26
CA ILE A 91 -0.80 -23.64 -8.60
C ILE A 91 0.05 -23.42 -9.85
N GLU A 92 1.08 -24.25 -10.08
CA GLU A 92 1.91 -24.18 -11.28
C GLU A 92 1.12 -24.51 -12.55
N ASP A 93 0.26 -25.53 -12.51
CA ASP A 93 -0.52 -25.92 -13.69
C ASP A 93 -1.55 -24.86 -14.09
N VAL A 94 -2.22 -24.25 -13.09
CA VAL A 94 -3.14 -23.13 -13.32
C VAL A 94 -2.39 -21.91 -13.83
N LEU A 95 -1.23 -21.58 -13.25
CA LEU A 95 -0.40 -20.45 -13.70
C LEU A 95 0.25 -20.68 -15.06
N LYS A 96 0.61 -21.92 -15.44
CA LYS A 96 1.15 -22.24 -16.78
C LYS A 96 0.10 -22.02 -17.87
N ASN A 97 -1.12 -22.47 -17.63
CA ASN A 97 -2.25 -22.26 -18.54
C ASN A 97 -2.63 -20.78 -18.67
N VAL A 98 -2.49 -20.02 -17.58
CA VAL A 98 -2.74 -18.58 -17.57
C VAL A 98 -1.57 -17.80 -18.20
N ASN A 99 -0.32 -18.15 -17.89
CA ASN A 99 0.86 -17.50 -18.45
C ASN A 99 0.98 -17.73 -19.96
N SER A 100 0.56 -18.87 -20.50
CA SER A 100 0.52 -19.10 -21.95
C SER A 100 -0.52 -18.22 -22.67
N LEU A 101 -1.56 -17.79 -21.97
CA LEU A 101 -2.57 -16.83 -22.45
C LEU A 101 -2.17 -15.36 -22.23
N ILE A 102 -1.42 -15.06 -21.18
CA ILE A 102 -0.91 -13.69 -20.88
C ILE A 102 0.26 -13.32 -21.79
N SER A 103 1.16 -14.27 -22.08
CA SER A 103 2.36 -14.02 -22.90
C SER A 103 2.04 -13.72 -24.37
N SER A 104 0.82 -14.03 -24.83
CA SER A 104 0.34 -13.62 -26.17
C SER A 104 -0.29 -12.22 -26.20
N SER A 105 -0.59 -11.59 -25.05
CA SER A 105 -1.34 -10.32 -24.97
C SER A 105 -0.62 -9.16 -24.27
N THR A 106 0.48 -9.40 -23.55
CA THR A 106 1.25 -8.32 -22.89
C THR A 106 2.74 -8.43 -23.19
N GLY A 107 3.27 -7.49 -23.97
CA GLY A 107 4.71 -7.30 -24.21
C GLY A 107 5.47 -6.77 -22.99
N GLN A 108 5.02 -7.06 -21.76
CA GLN A 108 5.74 -6.69 -20.54
C GLN A 108 6.92 -7.64 -20.36
N ARG A 109 8.11 -7.12 -20.68
CA ARG A 109 9.39 -7.78 -20.43
C ARG A 109 9.57 -7.86 -18.90
N LEU A 110 9.75 -9.06 -18.36
CA LEU A 110 10.11 -9.26 -16.96
C LEU A 110 11.50 -8.67 -16.73
N GLU A 111 11.57 -7.47 -16.16
CA GLU A 111 12.83 -6.86 -15.77
C GLU A 111 13.33 -7.50 -14.46
N PRO A 112 14.63 -7.84 -14.36
CA PRO A 112 15.19 -8.38 -13.14
C PRO A 112 15.07 -7.36 -12.00
N PRO A 113 14.91 -7.81 -10.74
CA PRO A 113 14.87 -6.90 -9.60
C PRO A 113 16.14 -6.05 -9.55
N PRO A 114 16.05 -4.76 -9.18
CA PRO A 114 17.23 -3.94 -8.99
C PRO A 114 18.06 -4.49 -7.83
N LEU A 115 19.38 -4.54 -8.01
CA LEU A 115 20.31 -4.99 -6.98
C LEU A 115 20.56 -3.87 -5.99
N VAL A 116 20.42 -4.17 -4.71
CA VAL A 116 20.69 -3.21 -3.63
C VAL A 116 22.17 -3.31 -3.24
N GLU A 117 22.87 -2.18 -3.27
CA GLU A 117 24.29 -2.08 -2.89
C GLU A 117 24.44 -1.78 -1.39
N ALA A 118 23.68 -0.80 -0.91
CA ALA A 118 23.80 -0.31 0.46
C ALA A 118 22.46 0.20 1.00
N VAL A 119 22.38 0.33 2.32
CA VAL A 119 21.31 1.04 3.03
C VAL A 119 21.87 2.34 3.59
N VAL A 120 21.09 3.42 3.52
CA VAL A 120 21.47 4.71 4.09
C VAL A 120 21.47 4.60 5.61
N GLU A 121 22.53 5.05 6.25
CA GLU A 121 22.68 5.00 7.70
C GLU A 121 21.49 5.63 8.43
N LYS A 122 21.02 4.96 9.49
CA LYS A 122 19.90 5.41 10.35
C LYS A 122 18.56 5.62 9.61
N SER A 123 18.42 5.17 8.37
CA SER A 123 17.14 5.25 7.63
C SER A 123 16.18 4.10 7.95
N ARG A 124 16.66 3.04 8.61
CA ARG A 124 15.87 1.83 8.92
C ARG A 124 14.87 2.09 10.05
N ALA A 125 13.60 1.84 9.78
CA ALA A 125 12.53 1.92 10.77
C ALA A 125 11.49 0.83 10.53
N ALA A 126 10.65 0.54 11.54
CA ALA A 126 9.49 -0.32 11.37
C ALA A 126 8.26 0.25 12.08
N PHE A 127 7.09 0.04 11.49
CA PHE A 127 5.81 0.45 12.06
C PHE A 127 4.79 -0.69 11.99
N PRO A 128 3.86 -0.77 12.96
CA PRO A 128 2.81 -1.78 12.95
C PRO A 128 1.85 -1.53 11.79
N LEU A 129 1.54 -2.60 11.05
CA LEU A 129 0.52 -2.59 10.00
C LEU A 129 -0.81 -3.03 10.60
N GLY A 130 -1.86 -2.30 10.25
CA GLY A 130 -3.20 -2.60 10.70
C GLY A 130 -4.21 -1.70 10.02
N LEU A 131 -5.47 -2.07 10.20
CA LEU A 131 -6.59 -1.21 9.89
C LEU A 131 -6.98 -0.43 11.13
N GLY A 132 -7.22 0.85 10.98
CA GLY A 132 -7.87 1.68 11.99
C GLY A 132 -8.93 2.52 11.29
N HIS A 133 -10.12 2.65 11.85
CA HIS A 133 -11.13 3.53 11.31
C HIS A 133 -12.12 3.95 12.41
N THR A 134 -12.37 5.23 12.53
CA THR A 134 -13.47 5.75 13.33
C THR A 134 -14.66 6.10 12.43
N SER A 135 -15.87 5.84 12.87
CA SER A 135 -17.09 6.25 12.16
C SER A 135 -17.41 7.73 12.34
N THR A 136 -16.69 8.43 13.21
CA THR A 136 -16.97 9.82 13.59
C THR A 136 -15.69 10.64 13.51
N TYR A 137 -15.65 11.53 12.53
CA TYR A 137 -14.50 12.39 12.25
C TYR A 137 -14.62 13.73 12.97
N VAL A 138 -15.83 14.14 13.38
CA VAL A 138 -16.07 15.47 13.94
C VAL A 138 -16.64 15.40 15.35
N GLY A 139 -16.16 16.28 16.22
CA GLY A 139 -16.73 16.58 17.52
C GLY A 139 -16.86 18.08 17.74
N HIS A 140 -17.34 18.50 18.91
CA HIS A 140 -17.50 19.92 19.21
C HIS A 140 -16.14 20.63 19.25
N GLY A 141 -15.88 21.49 18.26
CA GLY A 141 -14.61 22.23 18.14
C GLY A 141 -13.37 21.36 17.82
N VAL A 142 -13.56 20.14 17.33
CA VAL A 142 -12.47 19.21 17.02
C VAL A 142 -12.80 18.37 15.78
N CYS A 143 -11.81 18.15 14.92
CA CYS A 143 -11.90 17.28 13.76
C CYS A 143 -10.71 16.31 13.71
N LEU A 144 -10.95 15.10 13.24
CA LEU A 144 -9.94 14.09 12.96
C LEU A 144 -9.67 14.04 11.45
N ILE A 145 -8.39 13.94 11.09
CA ILE A 145 -7.89 13.88 9.72
C ILE A 145 -6.81 12.80 9.60
N GLY A 146 -6.65 12.20 8.42
CA GLY A 146 -5.61 11.21 8.12
C GLY A 146 -5.59 10.05 9.11
N ASP A 147 -4.39 9.64 9.54
CA ASP A 147 -4.14 8.52 10.45
C ASP A 147 -4.90 8.58 11.79
N ALA A 148 -5.36 9.76 12.21
CA ALA A 148 -6.20 9.91 13.40
C ALA A 148 -7.64 9.43 13.18
N ALA A 149 -8.12 9.47 11.93
CA ALA A 149 -9.46 9.07 11.51
C ALA A 149 -9.48 7.69 10.81
N HIS A 150 -8.46 7.41 10.01
CA HIS A 150 -8.36 6.16 9.25
C HIS A 150 -6.89 5.79 9.02
N ARG A 151 -6.56 4.51 9.25
CA ARG A 151 -5.27 3.89 8.97
C ARG A 151 -5.52 2.70 8.05
N VAL A 152 -4.82 2.68 6.92
CA VAL A 152 -4.97 1.65 5.88
C VAL A 152 -3.67 0.90 5.61
N HIS A 153 -3.79 -0.30 5.03
CA HIS A 153 -2.62 -1.07 4.62
C HIS A 153 -1.87 -0.34 3.48
N PRO A 154 -0.53 -0.26 3.50
CA PRO A 154 0.27 0.46 2.50
C PRO A 154 0.29 -0.15 1.09
N LEU A 155 -0.59 -1.10 0.75
CA LEU A 155 -0.57 -1.84 -0.52
C LEU A 155 -0.72 -0.97 -1.78
N ALA A 156 -1.30 0.22 -1.64
CA ALA A 156 -1.58 1.12 -2.75
C ALA A 156 -1.04 2.54 -2.54
N GLY A 157 -0.24 2.78 -1.49
CA GLY A 157 0.28 4.12 -1.17
C GLY A 157 -0.80 5.16 -0.84
N GLN A 158 -2.03 4.74 -0.54
CA GLN A 158 -3.19 5.63 -0.47
C GLN A 158 -3.32 6.41 0.85
N GLY A 159 -2.65 5.97 1.94
CA GLY A 159 -2.85 6.57 3.27
C GLY A 159 -2.62 8.08 3.30
N VAL A 160 -1.51 8.55 2.70
CA VAL A 160 -1.20 9.98 2.65
C VAL A 160 -2.16 10.76 1.75
N ASN A 161 -2.58 10.15 0.62
CA ASN A 161 -3.50 10.78 -0.32
C ASN A 161 -4.88 10.98 0.31
N LEU A 162 -5.37 9.98 1.08
CA LEU A 162 -6.60 10.11 1.84
C LEU A 162 -6.50 11.26 2.86
N GLY A 163 -5.37 11.38 3.56
CA GLY A 163 -5.12 12.48 4.49
C GLY A 163 -5.08 13.86 3.82
N PHE A 164 -4.46 13.99 2.65
CA PHE A 164 -4.49 15.25 1.89
C PHE A 164 -5.89 15.61 1.42
N GLY A 165 -6.68 14.63 0.98
CA GLY A 165 -8.08 14.85 0.65
C GLY A 165 -8.90 15.31 1.86
N ASP A 166 -8.60 14.80 3.05
CA ASP A 166 -9.22 15.28 4.29
C ASP A 166 -8.88 16.75 4.55
N VAL A 167 -7.61 17.14 4.43
CA VAL A 167 -7.15 18.53 4.64
C VAL A 167 -7.82 19.48 3.64
N GLN A 168 -7.87 19.10 2.35
CA GLN A 168 -8.49 19.91 1.32
C GLN A 168 -9.98 20.14 1.61
N CYS A 169 -10.74 19.05 1.82
CA CYS A 169 -12.16 19.12 2.11
C CYS A 169 -12.45 19.92 3.39
N LEU A 170 -11.68 19.71 4.45
CA LEU A 170 -11.85 20.45 5.71
C LEU A 170 -11.59 21.94 5.51
N THR A 171 -10.56 22.29 4.74
CA THR A 171 -10.23 23.70 4.44
C THR A 171 -11.37 24.38 3.69
N ASP A 172 -11.95 23.71 2.69
CA ASP A 172 -13.08 24.23 1.91
C ASP A 172 -14.31 24.46 2.79
N VAL A 173 -14.66 23.50 3.64
CA VAL A 173 -15.79 23.59 4.58
C VAL A 173 -15.59 24.70 5.61
N LEU A 174 -14.38 24.83 6.16
CA LEU A 174 -14.04 25.89 7.11
C LEU A 174 -14.10 27.28 6.45
N ALA A 175 -13.62 27.40 5.22
CA ALA A 175 -13.69 28.63 4.45
C ALA A 175 -15.14 29.04 4.16
N GLU A 176 -15.99 28.11 3.73
CA GLU A 176 -17.43 28.35 3.50
C GLU A 176 -18.14 28.79 4.78
N SER A 177 -17.86 28.12 5.91
CA SER A 177 -18.46 28.45 7.20
C SER A 177 -18.06 29.86 7.67
N ASN A 178 -16.79 30.23 7.49
CA ASN A 178 -16.30 31.55 7.85
C ASN A 178 -16.86 32.64 6.93
N TYR A 179 -16.89 32.41 5.61
CA TYR A 179 -17.46 33.34 4.63
C TYR A 179 -18.94 33.60 4.90
N SER A 180 -19.68 32.56 5.30
CA SER A 180 -21.11 32.65 5.63
C SER A 180 -21.39 33.24 7.03
N GLY A 181 -20.35 33.61 7.79
CA GLY A 181 -20.48 34.16 9.15
C GLY A 181 -20.92 33.15 10.22
N LEU A 182 -20.85 31.85 9.94
CA LEU A 182 -21.31 30.77 10.83
C LEU A 182 -20.28 30.38 11.90
N GLY A 183 -19.01 30.79 11.72
CA GLY A 183 -17.87 30.47 12.59
C GLY A 183 -17.24 29.10 12.29
N LEU A 184 -15.98 28.92 12.68
CA LEU A 184 -15.20 27.70 12.36
C LEU A 184 -15.66 26.46 13.15
N ASN A 185 -16.33 26.66 14.28
CA ASN A 185 -16.80 25.59 15.17
C ASN A 185 -18.24 25.15 14.88
N ASN A 186 -18.83 25.61 13.76
CA ASN A 186 -20.20 25.27 13.42
C ASN A 186 -20.33 23.79 13.06
N ILE A 187 -20.99 23.03 13.93
CA ILE A 187 -21.10 21.57 13.77
C ILE A 187 -21.85 21.17 12.49
N ALA A 188 -22.86 21.94 12.06
CA ALA A 188 -23.63 21.63 10.87
C ALA A 188 -22.79 21.72 9.60
N GLN A 189 -21.81 22.63 9.57
CA GLN A 189 -20.85 22.73 8.47
C GLN A 189 -19.81 21.60 8.55
N LEU A 190 -19.24 21.34 9.74
CA LEU A 190 -18.23 20.29 9.91
C LEU A 190 -18.77 18.88 9.62
N VAL A 191 -20.07 18.61 9.85
CA VAL A 191 -20.70 17.35 9.46
C VAL A 191 -20.67 17.13 7.94
N LYS A 192 -20.65 18.19 7.12
CA LYS A 192 -20.46 18.04 5.66
C LYS A 192 -19.09 17.44 5.34
N TYR A 193 -18.04 17.90 6.03
CA TYR A 193 -16.69 17.32 5.91
C TYR A 193 -16.71 15.83 6.27
N GLU A 194 -17.31 15.45 7.40
CA GLU A 194 -17.43 14.04 7.80
C GLU A 194 -18.16 13.20 6.74
N GLN A 195 -19.30 13.68 6.21
CA GLN A 195 -20.08 12.97 5.21
C GLN A 195 -19.31 12.75 3.90
N GLU A 196 -18.66 13.81 3.39
CA GLU A 196 -17.89 13.73 2.15
C GLU A 196 -16.66 12.83 2.32
N ARG A 197 -15.94 12.93 3.44
CA ARG A 197 -14.77 12.09 3.68
C ARG A 197 -15.11 10.64 3.97
N LEU A 198 -16.20 10.35 4.69
CA LEU A 198 -16.64 8.96 4.88
C LEU A 198 -17.06 8.32 3.54
N ARG A 199 -17.78 9.06 2.70
CA ARG A 199 -18.17 8.60 1.35
C ARG A 199 -16.98 8.23 0.48
N HIS A 200 -15.87 8.94 0.60
CA HIS A 200 -14.65 8.68 -0.17
C HIS A 200 -13.73 7.64 0.49
N ASN A 201 -13.45 7.78 1.79
CA ASN A 201 -12.45 6.97 2.48
C ASN A 201 -12.94 5.52 2.70
N VAL A 202 -14.22 5.31 3.05
CA VAL A 202 -14.75 3.97 3.39
C VAL A 202 -14.62 2.97 2.23
N PRO A 203 -15.01 3.30 0.97
CA PRO A 203 -14.78 2.40 -0.16
C PRO A 203 -13.31 2.02 -0.34
N VAL A 204 -12.39 2.99 -0.27
CA VAL A 204 -10.94 2.75 -0.43
C VAL A 204 -10.41 1.83 0.67
N ILE A 205 -10.84 2.05 1.91
CA ILE A 205 -10.51 1.21 3.07
C ILE A 205 -10.96 -0.24 2.83
N LEU A 206 -12.23 -0.43 2.44
CA LEU A 206 -12.81 -1.75 2.20
C LEU A 206 -12.14 -2.47 1.03
N THR A 207 -11.89 -1.77 -0.07
CA THR A 207 -11.18 -2.32 -1.23
C THR A 207 -9.76 -2.74 -0.86
N THR A 208 -9.01 -1.89 -0.14
CA THR A 208 -7.64 -2.19 0.27
C THR A 208 -7.60 -3.38 1.24
N HIS A 209 -8.53 -3.44 2.20
CA HIS A 209 -8.65 -4.56 3.12
C HIS A 209 -9.03 -5.86 2.41
N GLY A 210 -9.99 -5.79 1.48
CA GLY A 210 -10.41 -6.92 0.65
C GLY A 210 -9.25 -7.48 -0.18
N LEU A 211 -8.49 -6.60 -0.84
CA LEU A 211 -7.29 -7.00 -1.59
C LEU A 211 -6.25 -7.64 -0.67
N GLN A 212 -5.94 -7.03 0.47
CA GLN A 212 -4.99 -7.60 1.45
C GLN A 212 -5.40 -9.02 1.84
N ARG A 213 -6.67 -9.21 2.23
CA ARG A 213 -7.19 -10.53 2.64
C ARG A 213 -7.16 -11.52 1.48
N LEU A 214 -7.51 -11.06 0.28
CA LEU A 214 -7.40 -11.87 -0.92
C LEU A 214 -5.97 -12.31 -1.18
N TYR A 215 -4.94 -11.51 -0.87
CA TYR A 215 -3.51 -11.81 -1.09
C TYR A 215 -2.82 -12.58 0.04
N THR A 216 -3.28 -12.46 1.29
CA THR A 216 -2.72 -13.18 2.45
C THR A 216 -3.36 -14.53 2.71
N THR A 217 -4.47 -14.86 2.04
CA THR A 217 -5.12 -16.17 2.20
C THR A 217 -4.36 -17.27 1.45
N ASP A 218 -3.84 -18.27 2.15
CA ASP A 218 -3.12 -19.42 1.57
C ASP A 218 -4.02 -20.51 0.95
N PHE A 219 -5.31 -20.22 0.73
CA PHE A 219 -6.27 -21.19 0.24
C PHE A 219 -6.12 -21.41 -1.28
N PRO A 220 -5.82 -22.64 -1.76
CA PRO A 220 -5.49 -22.91 -3.16
C PRO A 220 -6.48 -22.39 -4.22
N PRO A 221 -7.82 -22.43 -4.05
CA PRO A 221 -8.75 -21.89 -5.05
C PRO A 221 -8.79 -20.36 -5.12
N ILE A 222 -8.44 -19.64 -4.04
CA ILE A 222 -8.33 -18.17 -4.04
C ILE A 222 -7.05 -17.73 -4.77
N VAL A 223 -5.96 -18.51 -4.67
CA VAL A 223 -4.72 -18.27 -5.40
C VAL A 223 -4.92 -18.42 -6.92
N GLY A 224 -5.76 -19.36 -7.36
CA GLY A 224 -6.16 -19.49 -8.77
C GLY A 224 -6.96 -18.29 -9.29
N LEU A 225 -7.87 -17.74 -8.47
CA LEU A 225 -8.63 -16.53 -8.77
C LEU A 225 -7.75 -15.28 -8.92
N ARG A 226 -6.64 -15.15 -8.17
CA ARG A 226 -5.68 -14.03 -8.31
C ARG A 226 -5.08 -13.96 -9.72
N SER A 227 -4.70 -15.11 -10.26
CA SER A 227 -4.13 -15.25 -11.61
C SER A 227 -5.15 -14.88 -12.69
N ILE A 228 -6.40 -15.32 -12.50
CA ILE A 228 -7.52 -15.00 -13.40
C ILE A 228 -7.87 -13.51 -13.33
N GLY A 229 -7.87 -12.89 -12.13
CA GLY A 229 -8.16 -11.47 -11.94
C GLY A 229 -7.12 -10.54 -12.58
N LEU A 230 -5.83 -10.85 -12.44
CA LEU A 230 -4.75 -10.14 -13.15
C LEU A 230 -4.87 -10.29 -14.67
N THR A 231 -5.29 -11.47 -15.15
CA THR A 231 -5.52 -11.73 -16.58
C THR A 231 -6.70 -10.93 -17.11
N ILE A 232 -7.84 -10.91 -16.40
CA ILE A 232 -9.03 -10.14 -16.81
C ILE A 232 -8.73 -8.64 -16.83
N THR A 233 -7.96 -8.15 -15.85
CA THR A 233 -7.57 -6.73 -15.76
C THR A 233 -6.59 -6.33 -16.88
N ASN A 234 -5.67 -7.23 -17.26
CA ASN A 234 -4.73 -6.97 -18.36
C ASN A 234 -5.34 -7.20 -19.75
N SER A 235 -6.35 -8.06 -19.88
CA SER A 235 -6.99 -8.40 -21.16
C SER A 235 -8.14 -7.47 -21.56
N LEU A 236 -8.61 -6.57 -20.67
CA LEU A 236 -9.69 -5.63 -20.95
C LEU A 236 -9.23 -4.17 -20.74
N PRO A 237 -8.88 -3.44 -21.83
CA PRO A 237 -8.53 -2.02 -21.79
C PRO A 237 -9.51 -1.10 -21.01
N PRO A 238 -10.85 -1.28 -21.02
CA PRO A 238 -11.74 -0.40 -20.28
C PRO A 238 -11.64 -0.56 -18.75
N VAL A 239 -11.34 -1.75 -18.24
CA VAL A 239 -11.23 -2.01 -16.78
C VAL A 239 -9.97 -1.35 -16.21
N LYS A 240 -8.84 -1.46 -16.94
CA LYS A 240 -7.59 -0.78 -16.59
C LYS A 240 -7.77 0.75 -16.57
N LYS A 241 -8.51 1.30 -17.55
CA LYS A 241 -8.80 2.73 -17.64
C LYS A 241 -9.73 3.22 -16.52
N PHE A 242 -10.71 2.40 -16.12
CA PHE A 242 -11.59 2.68 -14.99
C PHE A 242 -10.83 2.70 -13.65
N LEU A 243 -9.96 1.71 -13.42
CA LEU A 243 -9.13 1.64 -12.20
C LEU A 243 -8.08 2.77 -12.13
N MET A 244 -7.44 3.13 -13.26
CA MET A 244 -6.50 4.26 -13.30
C MET A 244 -7.19 5.61 -13.07
N ASN A 245 -8.40 5.82 -13.61
CA ASN A 245 -9.15 7.05 -13.37
C ASN A 245 -9.57 7.18 -11.90
N TYR A 246 -9.96 6.06 -11.26
CA TYR A 246 -10.32 6.07 -9.83
C TYR A 246 -9.11 6.26 -8.89
N ALA A 247 -7.90 5.92 -9.35
CA ALA A 247 -6.66 6.14 -8.60
C ALA A 247 -6.07 7.55 -8.76
N MET A 248 -6.54 8.34 -9.73
CA MET A 248 -6.09 9.72 -10.01
C MET A 248 -7.16 10.80 -9.68
N SER A 249 -8.26 10.43 -9.04
CA SER A 249 -9.35 11.33 -8.65
C SER A 249 -9.44 11.50 -7.13
#